data_AF-A0A1G7Y2C6-F1
#
_entry.id   AF-A0A1G7Y2C6-F1
#
_cell.length_a   1.000
_cell.length_b   1.000
_cell.length_c   1.000
_cell.angle_alpha   90.00
_cell.angle_beta   90.00
_cell.angle_gamma   90.00
#
_symmetry.space_group_name_H-M   'P 1'
#
loop_
_entity.id
_entity.type
_entity.pdbx_description
1 polymer ?
#
loop_
_entity_poly.entity_id
_entity_poly.type
_entity_poly.pdbx_seq_one_letter_code
_entity_poly.pdbx_strand_id
1 'polypeptide(L)'
;MLAKVFVVPVIYLDFELRKDYIIATHCQNRSRPQLHCDGKCYLAKRIAQAAKEEQRQAENDLMSKILSAQAPAHENITGLQPTTHVAIPEAVVFNFSDPLNGQNLVPDIFRPPIC
;
A
#
# COMPACT_ATOMS: atom_id res chain seq x y z
N MET A 1 -5.11 -13.90 -14.52
CA MET A 1 -3.73 -13.56 -14.94
C MET A 1 -3.68 -12.74 -16.24
N LEU A 2 -4.48 -13.06 -17.27
CA LEU A 2 -4.48 -12.33 -18.56
C LEU A 2 -4.84 -10.84 -18.47
N ALA A 3 -5.85 -10.46 -17.67
CA ALA A 3 -6.30 -9.07 -17.59
C ALA A 3 -5.21 -8.08 -17.10
N LYS A 4 -4.31 -8.53 -16.20
CA LYS A 4 -3.23 -7.69 -15.65
C LYS A 4 -2.19 -7.29 -16.71
N VAL A 5 -1.93 -8.18 -17.67
CA VAL A 5 -0.96 -7.95 -18.76
C VAL A 5 -1.41 -6.83 -19.70
N PHE A 6 -2.73 -6.63 -19.85
CA PHE A 6 -3.29 -5.63 -20.76
C PHE A 6 -3.47 -4.24 -20.14
N VAL A 7 -3.27 -4.07 -18.83
CA VAL A 7 -3.53 -2.79 -18.15
C VAL A 7 -2.63 -1.67 -18.68
N VAL A 8 -1.32 -1.90 -18.76
CA VAL A 8 -0.36 -0.87 -19.23
C VAL A 8 -0.58 -0.51 -20.71
N PRO A 9 -0.74 -1.48 -21.64
CA PRO A 9 -1.10 -1.18 -23.03
C PRO A 9 -2.38 -0.34 -23.18
N VAL A 10 -3.43 -0.65 -22.42
CA VAL A 10 -4.69 0.10 -22.46
C VAL A 10 -4.49 1.54 -21.95
N ILE A 11 -3.72 1.73 -20.87
CA ILE A 11 -3.36 3.06 -20.37
C ILE A 11 -2.60 3.86 -21.42
N TYR A 12 -1.67 3.22 -22.14
CA TYR A 12 -0.89 3.87 -23.18
C TYR A 12 -1.74 4.30 -24.39
N LEU A 13 -2.66 3.43 -24.81
CA LEU A 13 -3.62 3.75 -25.88
C LEU A 13 -4.51 4.94 -25.50
N ASP A 14 -5.08 4.94 -24.28
CA ASP A 14 -5.88 6.05 -23.77
C ASP A 14 -5.09 7.37 -23.68
N PHE A 15 -3.82 7.28 -23.30
CA PHE A 15 -2.92 8.42 -23.27
C PHE A 15 -2.70 9.00 -24.66
N GLU A 16 -2.40 8.17 -25.67
CA GLU A 16 -2.10 8.65 -27.02
C GLU A 16 -3.35 9.27 -27.68
N LEU A 17 -4.54 8.71 -27.44
CA LEU A 17 -5.81 9.26 -27.93
C LEU A 17 -6.16 10.64 -27.36
N ARG A 18 -5.65 10.98 -26.16
CA ARG A 18 -5.98 12.23 -25.44
C ARG A 18 -4.75 13.07 -25.09
N LYS A 19 -3.65 12.84 -25.78
CA LYS A 19 -2.34 13.39 -25.47
C LYS A 19 -2.33 14.90 -25.37
N ASP A 20 -2.93 15.58 -26.34
CA ASP A 20 -3.00 17.04 -26.39
C ASP A 20 -3.76 17.63 -25.19
N TYR A 21 -4.90 17.04 -24.85
CA TYR A 21 -5.68 17.42 -23.67
C TYR A 21 -4.90 17.20 -22.37
N ILE A 22 -4.19 16.08 -22.28
CA ILE A 22 -3.38 15.73 -21.09
C ILE A 22 -2.22 16.71 -20.93
N ILE A 23 -1.52 17.07 -22.00
CA ILE A 23 -0.45 18.07 -21.96
C ILE A 23 -1.01 19.42 -21.52
N ALA A 24 -2.16 19.82 -22.09
CA ALA A 24 -2.81 21.10 -21.82
C ALA A 24 -3.46 21.21 -20.43
N THR A 25 -3.74 20.11 -19.74
CA THR A 25 -4.48 20.10 -18.46
C THR A 25 -3.66 19.53 -17.30
N HIS A 26 -2.89 18.47 -17.52
CA HIS A 26 -2.28 17.67 -16.46
C HIS A 26 -0.77 17.85 -16.30
N CYS A 27 -0.09 18.61 -17.17
CA CYS A 27 1.31 18.94 -16.93
C CYS A 27 1.47 19.88 -15.73
N GLN A 28 2.23 19.44 -14.73
CA GLN A 28 2.55 20.19 -13.51
C GLN A 28 3.68 21.22 -13.70
N ASN A 29 4.64 20.91 -14.58
CA ASN A 29 5.85 21.72 -14.81
C ASN A 29 5.70 22.73 -15.97
N ARG A 30 4.52 23.35 -16.14
CA ARG A 30 4.29 24.29 -17.26
C ARG A 30 5.17 25.54 -17.20
N SER A 31 5.52 25.97 -15.99
CA SER A 31 6.41 27.10 -15.74
C SER A 31 7.89 26.77 -16.00
N ARG A 32 8.22 25.50 -16.26
CA ARG A 32 9.60 25.01 -16.47
C ARG A 32 9.65 24.12 -17.73
N PRO A 33 9.55 24.70 -18.93
CA PRO A 33 9.54 23.96 -20.19
C PRO A 33 10.80 23.09 -20.42
N GLN A 34 11.92 23.43 -19.78
CA GLN A 34 13.16 22.66 -19.81
C GLN A 34 13.04 21.24 -19.21
N LEU A 35 11.96 20.94 -18.49
CA LEU A 35 11.73 19.61 -17.89
C LEU A 35 10.98 18.64 -18.81
N HIS A 36 10.56 19.06 -20.02
CA HIS A 36 9.96 18.18 -21.04
C HIS A 36 8.83 17.27 -20.51
N CYS A 37 7.81 17.87 -19.87
CA CYS A 37 6.68 17.13 -19.29
C CYS A 37 5.98 16.23 -20.32
N ASP A 38 5.56 16.77 -21.47
CA ASP A 38 4.94 16.05 -22.60
C ASP A 38 3.85 15.02 -22.21
N GLY A 39 3.15 15.25 -21.08
CA GLY A 39 2.18 14.31 -20.52
C GLY A 39 2.79 13.07 -19.83
N LYS A 40 4.11 12.91 -19.84
CA LYS A 40 4.85 11.80 -19.21
C LYS A 40 4.58 11.69 -17.72
N CYS A 41 4.40 12.82 -17.03
CA CYS A 41 4.10 12.82 -15.60
C CYS A 41 2.73 12.24 -15.27
N TYR A 42 1.74 12.55 -16.10
CA TYR A 42 0.42 11.94 -15.99
C TYR A 42 0.50 10.44 -16.25
N LEU A 43 1.21 10.03 -17.31
CA LEU A 43 1.36 8.62 -17.67
C LEU A 43 2.05 7.81 -16.56
N ALA A 44 3.16 8.32 -16.01
CA ALA A 44 3.87 7.70 -14.90
C ALA A 44 2.97 7.52 -13.67
N LYS A 45 2.17 8.54 -13.33
CA LYS A 45 1.23 8.48 -12.22
C LYS A 45 0.14 7.42 -12.44
N ARG A 46 -0.40 7.30 -13.65
CA ARG A 46 -1.41 6.28 -13.99
C ARG A 46 -0.87 4.86 -13.90
N ILE A 47 0.35 4.62 -14.39
CA ILE A 47 1.01 3.31 -14.32
C ILE A 47 1.29 2.95 -12.84
N ALA A 48 1.83 3.89 -12.06
CA ALA A 48 2.09 3.66 -10.64
C ALA A 48 0.80 3.39 -9.84
N GLN A 49 -0.30 4.08 -10.16
CA GLN A 49 -1.60 3.85 -9.53
C GLN A 49 -2.14 2.45 -9.86
N ALA A 50 -2.01 2.00 -11.11
CA ALA A 50 -2.40 0.65 -11.51
C ALA A 50 -1.61 -0.41 -10.74
N ALA A 51 -0.29 -0.26 -10.63
CA ALA A 51 0.55 -1.19 -9.86
C ALA A 51 0.17 -1.22 -8.37
N LYS A 52 -0.15 -0.07 -7.77
CA LYS A 52 -0.59 0.00 -6.37
C LYS A 52 -1.92 -0.70 -6.15
N GLU A 53 -2.87 -0.58 -7.07
CA GLU A 53 -4.16 -1.29 -6.95
C GLU A 53 -3.98 -2.80 -7.12
N GLU A 54 -3.09 -3.24 -8.02
CA GLU A 54 -2.75 -4.67 -8.12
C GLU A 54 -2.16 -5.23 -6.83
N GLN A 55 -1.28 -4.48 -6.16
CA GLN A 55 -0.72 -4.86 -4.87
C GLN A 55 -1.81 -4.94 -3.79
N ARG A 56 -2.70 -3.96 -3.75
CA ARG A 56 -3.82 -3.91 -2.79
C ARG A 56 -4.79 -5.07 -2.99
N GLN A 57 -5.05 -5.47 -4.24
CA GLN A 57 -5.84 -6.65 -4.55
C GLN A 57 -5.18 -7.94 -4.07
N ALA A 58 -3.85 -8.08 -4.22
CA ALA A 58 -3.12 -9.24 -3.73
C ALA A 58 -3.15 -9.33 -2.19
N GLU A 59 -3.02 -8.18 -1.50
CA GLU A 59 -3.14 -8.09 -0.04
C GLU A 59 -4.55 -8.51 0.44
N ASN A 60 -5.60 -8.02 -0.21
CA ASN A 60 -6.98 -8.40 0.12
C ASN A 60 -7.25 -9.89 -0.12
N ASP A 61 -6.73 -10.47 -1.21
CA ASP A 61 -6.83 -11.91 -1.50
C ASP A 61 -6.14 -12.72 -0.39
N LEU A 62 -4.94 -12.33 0.02
CA LEU A 62 -4.23 -12.95 1.13
C LEU A 62 -5.02 -12.84 2.45
N MET A 63 -5.53 -11.64 2.77
CA MET A 63 -6.32 -11.40 3.98
C MET A 63 -7.58 -12.29 4.01
N SER A 64 -8.27 -12.42 2.88
CA SER A 64 -9.46 -13.27 2.77
C SER A 64 -9.14 -14.75 3.00
N LYS A 65 -8.01 -15.23 2.48
CA LYS A 65 -7.53 -16.61 2.69
C LYS A 65 -7.21 -16.88 4.16
N ILE A 66 -6.51 -15.95 4.82
CA ILE A 66 -6.18 -16.06 6.25
C ILE A 66 -7.46 -16.06 7.10
N LEU A 67 -8.40 -15.15 6.84
CA LEU A 67 -9.66 -15.07 7.58
C LEU A 67 -10.51 -16.35 7.41
N SER A 68 -10.56 -16.92 6.21
CA SER A 68 -11.30 -18.16 5.94
C SER A 68 -10.67 -19.41 6.58
N ALA A 69 -9.37 -19.38 6.88
CA ALA A 69 -8.69 -20.47 7.58
C ALA A 69 -9.04 -20.53 9.08
N GLN A 70 -9.63 -19.46 9.62
CA GLN A 70 -10.14 -19.37 10.99
C GLN A 70 -11.68 -19.46 11.01
N ALA A 71 -12.27 -20.38 10.25
CA ALA A 71 -13.65 -20.76 10.50
C ALA A 71 -13.66 -21.71 11.73
N PRO A 72 -14.23 -21.32 12.89
CA PRO A 72 -14.32 -22.25 14.00
C PRO A 72 -15.23 -23.40 13.60
N ALA A 73 -14.72 -24.63 13.66
CA ALA A 73 -15.58 -25.75 13.98
C ALA A 73 -16.21 -25.40 15.33
N HIS A 74 -17.52 -25.15 15.34
CA HIS A 74 -18.27 -24.86 16.55
C HIS A 74 -18.24 -26.12 17.43
N GLU A 75 -17.20 -26.28 18.24
CA GLU A 75 -17.26 -27.19 19.38
C GLU A 75 -17.94 -26.44 20.51
N ASN A 76 -19.05 -27.01 20.98
CA ASN A 76 -19.81 -26.46 22.10
C ASN A 76 -18.93 -26.44 23.35
N ILE A 77 -18.36 -25.28 23.68
CA ILE A 77 -17.61 -25.08 24.92
C ILE A 77 -18.61 -25.02 26.08
N THR A 78 -19.10 -26.18 26.49
CA THR A 78 -19.79 -26.35 27.77
C THR A 78 -18.74 -26.53 28.86
N GLY A 79 -18.60 -25.52 29.73
CA GLY A 79 -18.04 -25.72 31.07
C GLY A 79 -16.94 -24.74 31.47
N LEU A 80 -17.27 -23.45 31.64
CA LEU A 80 -16.47 -22.57 32.49
C LEU A 80 -17.05 -22.63 33.91
N GLN A 81 -16.43 -23.39 34.79
CA GLN A 81 -16.63 -23.26 36.23
C GLN A 81 -15.65 -22.23 36.77
N PRO A 82 -16.10 -21.21 37.53
CA PRO A 82 -15.21 -20.17 38.04
C PRO A 82 -14.49 -20.70 39.28
N THR A 83 -13.19 -21.00 39.18
CA THR A 83 -12.37 -21.24 40.37
C THR A 83 -11.69 -19.95 40.80
N THR A 84 -12.28 -19.38 41.84
CA THR A 84 -11.76 -18.48 42.87
C THR A 84 -10.26 -18.12 42.87
N HIS A 85 -10.03 -16.80 42.83
CA HIS A 85 -8.86 -16.02 43.27
C HIS A 85 -7.48 -16.35 42.67
N VAL A 86 -7.06 -15.52 41.72
CA VAL A 86 -5.66 -15.40 41.29
C VAL A 86 -4.99 -14.31 42.12
N ALA A 87 -3.92 -14.67 42.84
CA ALA A 87 -3.07 -13.70 43.53
C ALA A 87 -2.27 -12.90 42.50
N ILE A 88 -2.37 -11.56 42.54
CA ILE A 88 -1.62 -10.65 41.68
C ILE A 88 -0.26 -10.40 42.34
N PRO A 89 0.88 -10.74 41.70
CA PRO A 89 2.19 -10.33 42.23
C PRO A 89 2.35 -8.80 42.14
N GLU A 90 2.87 -8.20 43.20
CA GLU A 90 3.24 -6.78 43.25
C GLU A 90 4.37 -6.50 42.23
N ALA A 91 4.08 -5.60 41.29
CA ALA A 91 4.96 -5.00 40.30
C ALA A 91 5.57 -5.96 39.24
N VAL A 92 5.00 -5.91 38.03
CA VAL A 92 5.66 -6.38 36.81
C VAL A 92 6.63 -5.29 36.35
N VAL A 93 7.94 -5.58 36.38
CA VAL A 93 8.95 -4.69 35.81
C VAL A 93 8.94 -4.86 34.29
N PHE A 94 8.56 -3.81 33.56
CA PHE A 94 8.66 -3.76 32.11
C PHE A 94 10.07 -3.29 31.72
N ASN A 95 10.90 -4.21 31.24
CA ASN A 95 12.16 -3.86 30.60
C ASN A 95 11.87 -3.48 29.14
N PHE A 96 11.69 -2.19 28.90
CA PHE A 96 11.60 -1.66 27.53
C PHE A 96 13.00 -1.39 27.00
N SER A 97 13.47 -2.26 26.12
CA SER A 97 14.61 -1.97 25.25
C SER A 97 14.08 -1.38 23.94
N ASP A 98 14.42 -0.13 23.67
CA ASP A 98 14.05 0.55 22.42
C ASP A 98 14.71 -0.18 21.22
N PRO A 99 13.92 -0.78 20.31
CA PRO A 99 14.46 -1.49 19.14
C PRO A 99 15.05 -0.55 18.07
N LEU A 100 14.93 0.78 18.24
CA LEU A 100 15.42 1.78 17.28
C LEU A 100 16.76 2.42 17.67
N ASN A 101 17.42 1.92 18.72
CA ASN A 101 18.74 2.42 19.11
C ASN A 101 19.79 2.05 18.05
N GLY A 102 20.06 2.99 17.14
CA GLY A 102 21.06 2.86 16.08
C GLY A 102 20.52 2.84 14.65
N GLN A 103 19.21 2.97 14.44
CA GLN A 103 18.72 3.17 13.08
C GLN A 103 18.92 4.63 12.71
N ASN A 104 19.93 4.88 11.85
CA ASN A 104 20.00 6.11 11.07
C ASN A 104 18.73 6.19 10.22
N LEU A 105 17.67 6.78 10.78
CA LEU A 105 16.57 7.32 10.01
C LEU A 105 17.12 8.51 9.24
N VAL A 106 17.89 8.24 8.19
CA VAL A 106 17.92 9.15 7.05
C VAL A 106 16.49 9.07 6.53
N PRO A 107 15.65 10.08 6.78
CA PRO A 107 14.39 10.11 6.08
C PRO A 107 14.80 10.25 4.61
N ASP A 108 14.06 9.56 3.77
CA ASP A 108 14.13 9.62 2.32
C ASP A 108 13.81 11.07 1.86
N ILE A 109 14.73 12.02 2.15
CA ILE A 109 14.53 13.47 2.20
C ILE A 109 14.42 14.08 0.81
N PHE A 110 14.81 13.35 -0.23
CA PHE A 110 14.77 13.88 -1.58
C PHE A 110 14.41 12.79 -2.58
N ARG A 111 13.12 12.75 -2.91
CA ARG A 111 12.67 12.22 -4.20
C ARG A 111 12.69 13.38 -5.20
N PRO A 112 13.36 13.24 -6.34
CA PRO A 112 13.52 14.33 -7.29
C PRO A 112 12.15 14.70 -7.90
N PRO A 113 11.85 16.00 -8.13
CA PRO A 113 10.74 16.37 -8.97
C PRO A 113 11.19 16.21 -10.43
N ILE A 114 10.71 15.16 -11.09
CA ILE A 114 10.83 15.07 -12.56
C ILE A 114 9.46 14.81 -13.16
N CYS A 115 8.69 13.98 -12.46
CA CYS A 115 7.26 13.84 -12.46
C CYS A 115 6.89 13.29 -11.08
#